data_AF-A0A7S2SNY3-F1
#
_entry.id   AF-A0A7S2SNY3-F1
#
_cell.length_a   1.000
_cell.length_b   1.000
_cell.length_c   1.000
_cell.angle_alpha   90.00
_cell.angle_beta   90.00
_cell.angle_gamma   90.00
#
_symmetry.space_group_name_H-M   'P 1'
#
loop_
_entity.id
_entity.type
_entity.pdbx_description
1 polymer ?
#
loop_
_entity_poly.entity_id
_entity_poly.type
_entity_poly.pdbx_seq_one_letter_code
_entity_poly.pdbx_strand_id
1 'polypeptide(L)'
;LGVSLLPVLLLVGGVRESSLGRWQGPMGITTSRLMGGGGASGEGAEESRASSPPGGKAEALHAAEVAPSGAEGEGRGGGHGGTLEGGGEPKDVPGEESRPFVRLSKQEKRQLKFERKRQAARELSQKNNKRQKKSRADRLRAMTEDERRELKAQERQAKTELQQRLKEGMASGQRVAVDMSFCHGDPAVNKPQEVSSLVKQLNYGYSGLKRSTASVSLHLTSYNGEVGKLLDNGGASNWFVHRHSEPLEEVFSKEELVYLTPDAPCELDTLRKEDVYVIGGIVDRTPKKGVSMTRAAELGVRTARLPISEIEVKNKGLILNVDTVLQVIQEWQRLGSWSAALYAAVPTRIIDKGNGGLKVARGGRDEEAAAPSPESSHQQEEVEKRDAAAAAAAGGC
;
A
#
# COMPACT_ATOMS: atom_id res chain seq x y z
N LEU A 1 30.07 -67.10 -9.13
CA LEU A 1 29.34 -67.55 -10.34
C LEU A 1 27.93 -66.97 -10.22
N GLY A 2 27.45 -66.02 -11.00
CA GLY A 2 27.86 -65.54 -12.32
C GLY A 2 26.56 -65.12 -13.00
N VAL A 3 26.20 -63.84 -12.91
CA VAL A 3 24.90 -63.31 -13.39
C VAL A 3 25.08 -62.73 -14.79
N SER A 4 24.37 -63.23 -15.80
CA SER A 4 24.05 -62.48 -17.03
C SER A 4 23.04 -63.21 -17.95
N LEU A 5 22.48 -62.44 -18.89
CA LEU A 5 21.65 -62.77 -20.07
C LEU A 5 20.16 -63.08 -19.77
N LEU A 6 19.19 -62.18 -20.04
CA LEU A 6 18.70 -61.60 -21.32
C LEU A 6 17.73 -62.56 -22.09
N PRO A 7 16.85 -62.07 -22.99
CA PRO A 7 15.95 -60.91 -22.92
C PRO A 7 14.48 -61.29 -23.32
N VAL A 8 13.51 -60.37 -23.24
CA VAL A 8 12.20 -60.51 -23.93
C VAL A 8 11.85 -59.22 -24.70
N LEU A 9 11.22 -59.41 -25.87
CA LEU A 9 11.18 -58.50 -27.01
C LEU A 9 9.83 -57.75 -27.16
N LEU A 10 9.84 -56.66 -27.93
CA LEU A 10 8.63 -56.00 -28.45
C LEU A 10 7.91 -56.84 -29.53
N LEU A 11 6.59 -56.72 -29.57
CA LEU A 11 5.68 -56.94 -30.72
C LEU A 11 4.42 -56.09 -30.41
N VAL A 12 4.16 -54.93 -31.04
CA VAL A 12 3.90 -54.63 -32.47
C VAL A 12 2.59 -55.26 -32.99
N GLY A 13 1.60 -54.41 -33.19
CA GLY A 13 0.39 -54.66 -33.99
C GLY A 13 -0.22 -53.33 -34.44
N GLY A 14 -0.22 -53.05 -35.75
CA GLY A 14 -0.75 -51.81 -36.33
C GLY A 14 -1.89 -52.07 -37.35
N VAL A 15 -2.08 -51.13 -38.29
CA VAL A 15 -3.01 -51.14 -39.47
C VAL A 15 -4.48 -50.76 -39.10
N ARG A 16 -5.18 -49.77 -39.71
CA ARG A 16 -4.87 -48.83 -40.82
C ARG A 16 -5.78 -47.56 -40.83
N GLU A 17 -5.52 -46.64 -41.76
CA GLU A 17 -6.44 -45.63 -42.35
C GLU A 17 -7.56 -46.31 -43.18
N SER A 18 -8.65 -45.69 -43.69
CA SER A 18 -8.95 -44.29 -44.09
C SER A 18 -10.50 -44.04 -43.99
N SER A 19 -11.20 -43.04 -44.57
CA SER A 19 -10.92 -41.88 -45.45
C SER A 19 -12.12 -40.89 -45.48
N LEU A 20 -11.84 -39.58 -45.71
CA LEU A 20 -12.63 -38.59 -46.47
C LEU A 20 -14.17 -38.48 -46.32
N GLY A 21 -14.66 -37.33 -45.82
CA GLY A 21 -16.09 -36.98 -45.74
C GLY A 21 -16.38 -35.47 -45.76
N ARG A 22 -16.06 -34.80 -46.88
CA ARG A 22 -16.37 -33.39 -47.20
C ARG A 22 -17.82 -32.98 -46.86
N TRP A 23 -18.03 -31.88 -46.15
CA TRP A 23 -19.31 -31.15 -46.12
C TRP A 23 -19.14 -29.67 -46.46
N GLN A 24 -19.99 -29.18 -47.36
CA GLN A 24 -20.11 -27.79 -47.80
C GLN A 24 -21.41 -27.19 -47.21
N GLY A 25 -21.50 -25.86 -47.13
CA GLY A 25 -22.74 -25.17 -46.79
C GLY A 25 -23.76 -25.10 -47.94
N PRO A 26 -24.90 -24.44 -47.70
CA PRO A 26 -25.27 -23.25 -48.48
C PRO A 26 -25.60 -22.06 -47.56
N MET A 27 -25.27 -20.79 -47.86
CA MET A 27 -25.70 -19.93 -48.98
C MET A 27 -27.21 -19.62 -48.98
N GLY A 28 -27.55 -18.35 -48.72
CA GLY A 28 -28.94 -17.85 -48.71
C GLY A 28 -29.01 -16.36 -48.36
N ILE A 29 -28.80 -15.49 -49.35
CA ILE A 29 -28.84 -14.02 -49.21
C ILE A 29 -30.22 -13.50 -49.61
N THR A 30 -30.84 -12.62 -48.81
CA THR A 30 -31.82 -11.64 -49.32
C THR A 30 -31.72 -10.30 -48.59
N THR A 31 -31.24 -9.28 -49.32
CA THR A 31 -31.44 -7.88 -48.99
C THR A 31 -32.84 -7.44 -49.40
N SER A 32 -33.60 -6.78 -48.53
CA SER A 32 -34.83 -6.06 -48.91
C SER A 32 -34.90 -4.69 -48.24
N ARG A 33 -35.32 -3.70 -49.03
CA ARG A 33 -35.34 -2.26 -48.74
C ARG A 33 -36.76 -1.74 -48.99
N LEU A 34 -37.48 -1.35 -47.95
CA LEU A 34 -38.66 -0.47 -47.97
C LEU A 34 -38.72 0.21 -46.59
N MET A 35 -38.68 1.54 -46.46
CA MET A 35 -39.62 2.61 -46.89
C MET A 35 -40.82 2.80 -45.94
N GLY A 36 -41.05 4.07 -45.57
CA GLY A 36 -42.15 4.55 -44.73
C GLY A 36 -41.77 4.63 -43.23
N GLY A 37 -42.01 5.74 -42.53
CA GLY A 37 -42.54 7.04 -42.94
C GLY A 37 -43.03 7.85 -41.74
N GLY A 38 -42.86 9.17 -41.78
CA GLY A 38 -43.28 10.11 -40.72
C GLY A 38 -42.10 10.62 -39.86
N GLY A 39 -41.90 11.93 -39.67
CA GLY A 39 -42.63 13.07 -40.23
C GLY A 39 -42.74 14.23 -39.23
N ALA A 40 -41.83 15.20 -39.31
CA ALA A 40 -42.00 16.55 -38.77
C ALA A 40 -41.00 17.50 -39.47
N SER A 41 -41.52 18.61 -39.98
CA SER A 41 -40.78 19.77 -40.48
C SER A 41 -40.04 20.50 -39.33
N GLY A 42 -39.08 21.41 -39.51
CA GLY A 42 -39.05 22.54 -40.46
C GLY A 42 -40.09 23.60 -40.02
N GLU A 43 -39.79 24.88 -39.82
CA GLU A 43 -38.58 25.71 -39.93
C GLU A 43 -38.67 26.83 -38.86
N GLY A 44 -37.67 27.74 -38.75
CA GLY A 44 -37.83 29.00 -38.02
C GLY A 44 -36.59 29.44 -37.26
N ALA A 45 -35.91 30.48 -37.75
CA ALA A 45 -34.76 31.11 -37.09
C ALA A 45 -35.09 32.56 -36.71
N GLU A 46 -34.61 33.00 -35.55
CA GLU A 46 -34.17 34.38 -35.23
C GLU A 46 -33.49 34.32 -33.85
N GLU A 47 -32.17 34.49 -33.78
CA GLU A 47 -31.47 35.75 -33.47
C GLU A 47 -31.69 36.29 -32.04
N SER A 48 -30.64 36.18 -31.22
CA SER A 48 -30.36 37.20 -30.20
C SER A 48 -28.86 37.23 -29.84
N ARG A 49 -28.26 38.42 -29.96
CA ARG A 49 -26.90 38.75 -29.49
C ARG A 49 -26.96 39.14 -28.00
N ALA A 50 -26.07 38.58 -27.17
CA ALA A 50 -25.58 39.17 -25.92
C ALA A 50 -24.36 38.35 -25.42
N SER A 51 -23.13 38.78 -25.70
CA SER A 51 -22.30 39.66 -24.85
C SER A 51 -21.73 38.97 -23.60
N SER A 52 -20.41 38.73 -23.62
CA SER A 52 -19.63 38.25 -22.47
C SER A 52 -19.64 39.24 -21.29
N PRO A 53 -19.73 38.78 -20.03
CA PRO A 53 -19.43 39.61 -18.87
C PRO A 53 -17.90 39.74 -18.63
N PRO A 54 -17.43 40.85 -18.03
CA PRO A 54 -16.01 41.17 -17.94
C PRO A 54 -15.30 40.55 -16.73
N GLY A 55 -13.97 40.64 -16.71
CA GLY A 55 -13.13 40.11 -15.63
C GLY A 55 -13.35 40.78 -14.28
N GLY A 56 -13.64 39.97 -13.25
CA GLY A 56 -13.56 40.36 -11.84
C GLY A 56 -12.12 40.32 -11.34
N LYS A 57 -11.71 41.35 -10.58
CA LYS A 57 -10.35 41.50 -10.05
C LYS A 57 -10.03 40.39 -9.04
N ALA A 58 -8.81 39.87 -9.09
CA ALA A 58 -8.28 39.02 -8.03
C ALA A 58 -7.97 39.89 -6.80
N GLU A 59 -8.69 39.69 -5.69
CA GLU A 59 -8.27 40.24 -4.40
C GLU A 59 -7.04 39.49 -3.90
N ALA A 60 -5.91 40.19 -3.86
CA ALA A 60 -4.70 39.71 -3.21
C ALA A 60 -4.88 39.79 -1.69
N LEU A 61 -5.21 38.66 -1.05
CA LEU A 61 -5.18 38.55 0.41
C LEU A 61 -3.75 38.83 0.90
N HIS A 62 -3.57 39.96 1.59
CA HIS A 62 -2.30 40.36 2.20
C HIS A 62 -1.78 39.26 3.12
N ALA A 63 -0.62 38.69 2.75
CA ALA A 63 0.12 37.83 3.65
C ALA A 63 0.70 38.71 4.78
N ALA A 64 0.21 38.50 6.02
CA ALA A 64 0.78 39.15 7.19
C ALA A 64 2.21 38.62 7.42
N GLU A 65 3.19 39.46 7.13
CA GLU A 65 4.60 39.18 7.38
C GLU A 65 4.85 39.18 8.90
N VAL A 66 5.29 38.04 9.42
CA VAL A 66 5.69 37.91 10.84
C VAL A 66 7.20 37.74 10.87
N ALA A 67 7.90 38.83 11.20
CA ALA A 67 9.35 38.84 11.35
C ALA A 67 9.81 37.85 12.45
N PRO A 68 10.92 37.14 12.27
CA PRO A 68 11.49 36.27 13.30
C PRO A 68 12.35 37.07 14.28
N SER A 69 11.88 37.27 15.52
CA SER A 69 12.80 37.66 16.61
C SER A 69 13.61 36.43 17.06
N GLY A 70 14.93 36.60 17.11
CA GLY A 70 15.86 35.55 17.48
C GLY A 70 16.47 35.72 18.87
N ALA A 71 17.45 34.85 19.15
CA ALA A 71 18.43 34.90 20.24
C ALA A 71 17.89 34.84 21.69
N GLU A 72 18.12 33.69 22.31
CA GLU A 72 18.27 33.58 23.76
C GLU A 72 19.57 34.29 24.19
N GLY A 73 19.57 34.94 25.36
CA GLY A 73 20.75 35.60 25.92
C GLY A 73 20.57 35.83 27.42
N GLU A 74 21.41 35.18 28.22
CA GLU A 74 21.39 35.28 29.69
C GLU A 74 21.91 36.65 30.17
N GLY A 75 21.38 37.16 31.28
CA GLY A 75 21.86 38.42 31.88
C GLY A 75 21.29 38.67 33.27
N ARG A 76 22.11 38.44 34.31
CA ARG A 76 21.74 38.66 35.72
C ARG A 76 21.89 40.14 36.13
N GLY A 77 20.96 40.60 36.97
CA GLY A 77 21.27 41.34 38.19
C GLY A 77 21.27 42.87 38.14
N GLY A 78 21.11 43.46 39.34
CA GLY A 78 21.36 44.89 39.59
C GLY A 78 20.09 45.74 39.77
N GLY A 79 19.54 45.78 40.99
CA GLY A 79 18.60 46.82 41.39
C GLY A 79 19.28 47.84 42.30
N HIS A 80 19.22 49.12 41.91
CA HIS A 80 19.41 50.41 42.63
C HIS A 80 19.19 51.46 41.50
N GLY A 81 18.58 52.63 41.65
CA GLY A 81 18.12 53.39 42.81
C GLY A 81 18.35 54.87 42.47
N GLY A 82 17.40 55.78 42.76
CA GLY A 82 17.60 57.22 42.57
C GLY A 82 16.48 57.96 41.83
N THR A 83 15.71 58.73 42.58
CA THR A 83 14.80 59.79 42.12
C THR A 83 15.59 60.98 41.56
N LEU A 84 15.13 61.61 40.47
CA LEU A 84 15.27 63.05 40.25
C LEU A 84 14.11 63.57 39.37
N GLU A 85 13.63 64.77 39.70
CA GLU A 85 12.55 65.46 38.97
C GLU A 85 13.06 66.17 37.71
N GLY A 86 12.17 66.44 36.77
CA GLY A 86 12.45 67.26 35.59
C GLY A 86 11.24 67.34 34.66
N GLY A 87 10.45 68.40 34.78
CA GLY A 87 9.23 68.59 34.00
C GLY A 87 9.49 68.86 32.51
N GLY A 88 8.68 68.24 31.65
CA GLY A 88 8.57 68.53 30.23
C GLY A 88 7.16 68.22 29.76
N GLU A 89 6.55 69.15 29.00
CA GLU A 89 5.15 69.05 28.58
C GLU A 89 4.89 67.81 27.68
N PRO A 90 3.70 67.19 27.77
CA PRO A 90 3.34 66.07 26.92
C PRO A 90 3.15 66.56 25.49
N LYS A 91 3.93 66.02 24.54
CA LYS A 91 3.63 66.13 23.11
C LYS A 91 2.69 64.99 22.74
N ASP A 92 1.49 65.34 22.29
CA ASP A 92 0.50 64.38 21.79
C ASP A 92 1.10 63.55 20.64
N VAL A 93 1.26 62.25 20.88
CA VAL A 93 1.55 61.27 19.84
C VAL A 93 0.22 60.60 19.51
N PRO A 94 -0.28 60.65 18.26
CA PRO A 94 -1.52 60.00 17.89
C PRO A 94 -1.46 58.50 18.23
N GLY A 95 -2.46 58.02 18.98
CA GLY A 95 -2.46 56.66 19.49
C GLY A 95 -2.40 55.64 18.36
N GLU A 96 -1.27 54.92 18.26
CA GLU A 96 -1.19 53.71 17.45
C GLU A 96 -2.10 52.67 18.10
N GLU A 97 -3.27 52.43 17.50
CA GLU A 97 -4.23 51.43 17.99
C GLU A 97 -3.55 50.06 18.03
N SER A 98 -3.12 49.67 19.24
CA SER A 98 -2.40 48.42 19.46
C SER A 98 -3.27 47.24 19.03
N ARG A 99 -2.97 46.69 17.85
CA ARG A 99 -3.70 45.55 17.29
C ARG A 99 -3.74 44.44 18.35
N PRO A 100 -4.92 43.94 18.76
CA PRO A 100 -5.01 43.05 19.90
C PRO A 100 -4.15 41.81 19.68
N PHE A 101 -3.21 41.55 20.59
CA PHE A 101 -2.32 40.40 20.51
C PHE A 101 -3.12 39.12 20.81
N VAL A 102 -3.77 38.57 19.77
CA VAL A 102 -4.56 37.34 19.86
C VAL A 102 -3.65 36.18 20.20
N ARG A 103 -3.65 35.77 21.48
CA ARG A 103 -2.94 34.58 21.95
C ARG A 103 -3.62 33.31 21.43
N LEU A 104 -3.25 32.91 20.21
CA LEU A 104 -3.63 31.62 19.62
C LEU A 104 -3.42 30.48 20.63
N SER A 105 -4.46 29.64 20.76
CA SER A 105 -4.48 28.47 21.62
C SER A 105 -3.40 27.45 21.22
N LYS A 106 -3.14 26.50 22.12
CA LYS A 106 -2.25 25.36 21.86
C LYS A 106 -2.72 24.51 20.67
N GLN A 107 -4.03 24.51 20.37
CA GLN A 107 -4.62 23.79 19.25
C GLN A 107 -4.41 24.53 17.92
N GLU A 108 -4.71 25.82 17.86
CA GLU A 108 -4.52 26.64 16.65
C GLU A 108 -3.03 26.71 16.26
N LYS A 109 -2.13 26.91 17.25
CA LYS A 109 -0.67 26.85 17.02
C LYS A 109 -0.21 25.50 16.44
N ARG A 110 -0.84 24.39 16.84
CA ARG A 110 -0.58 23.06 16.29
C ARG A 110 -1.13 22.91 14.87
N GLN A 111 -2.33 23.42 14.59
CA GLN A 111 -2.95 23.42 13.26
C GLN A 111 -2.12 24.24 12.27
N LEU A 112 -1.78 25.49 12.59
CA LEU A 112 -0.92 26.35 11.76
C LEU A 112 0.45 25.72 11.49
N LYS A 113 1.08 25.10 12.49
CA LYS A 113 2.35 24.37 12.30
C LYS A 113 2.19 23.15 11.39
N PHE A 114 1.09 22.41 11.51
CA PHE A 114 0.76 21.29 10.63
C PHE A 114 0.50 21.74 9.20
N GLU A 115 -0.24 22.83 9.00
CA GLU A 115 -0.55 23.39 7.68
C GLU A 115 0.68 23.95 6.98
N ARG A 116 1.51 24.75 7.67
CA ARG A 116 2.81 25.22 7.16
C ARG A 116 3.70 24.04 6.74
N LYS A 117 3.77 22.98 7.56
CA LYS A 117 4.51 21.75 7.22
C LYS A 117 3.90 21.02 6.01
N ARG A 118 2.57 20.97 5.90
CA ARG A 118 1.83 20.38 4.76
C ARG A 118 2.07 21.15 3.47
N GLN A 119 2.09 22.49 3.52
CA GLN A 119 2.38 23.34 2.38
C GLN A 119 3.85 23.20 1.93
N ALA A 120 4.81 23.33 2.85
CA ALA A 120 6.22 23.13 2.55
C ALA A 120 6.50 21.74 1.94
N ALA A 121 5.84 20.68 2.44
CA ALA A 121 5.93 19.34 1.86
C ALA A 121 5.33 19.25 0.44
N ARG A 122 4.21 19.93 0.18
CA ARG A 122 3.60 20.02 -1.18
C ARG A 122 4.52 20.76 -2.14
N GLU A 123 5.09 21.89 -1.75
CA GLU A 123 6.02 22.68 -2.58
C GLU A 123 7.32 21.91 -2.87
N LEU A 124 7.89 21.25 -1.85
CA LEU A 124 9.06 20.39 -2.03
C LEU A 124 8.78 19.22 -2.97
N SER A 125 7.61 18.57 -2.83
CA SER A 125 7.16 17.51 -3.74
C SER A 125 7.00 18.02 -5.18
N GLN A 126 6.39 19.19 -5.38
CA GLN A 126 6.29 19.81 -6.70
C GLN A 126 7.67 20.17 -7.30
N LYS A 127 8.58 20.74 -6.50
CA LYS A 127 9.96 21.05 -6.93
C LYS A 127 10.73 19.78 -7.31
N ASN A 128 10.62 18.72 -6.51
CA ASN A 128 11.26 17.43 -6.79
C ASN A 128 10.68 16.75 -8.04
N ASN A 129 9.35 16.74 -8.21
CA ASN A 129 8.69 16.21 -9.41
C ASN A 129 9.07 16.99 -10.68
N LYS A 130 9.17 18.33 -10.61
CA LYS A 130 9.67 19.15 -11.72
C LYS A 130 11.12 18.80 -12.07
N ARG A 131 12.00 18.65 -11.06
CA ARG A 131 13.41 18.24 -11.24
C ARG A 131 13.52 16.84 -11.86
N GLN A 132 12.78 15.86 -11.38
CA GLN A 132 12.77 14.50 -11.96
C GLN A 132 12.23 14.48 -13.39
N LYS A 133 11.14 15.21 -13.69
CA LYS A 133 10.62 15.31 -15.07
C LYS A 133 11.65 15.93 -16.02
N LYS A 134 12.32 17.02 -15.60
CA LYS A 134 13.40 17.63 -16.39
C LYS A 134 14.56 16.65 -16.59
N SER A 135 15.08 16.05 -15.51
CA SER A 135 16.18 15.07 -15.59
C SER A 135 15.85 13.87 -16.50
N ARG A 136 14.63 13.32 -16.44
CA ARG A 136 14.19 12.26 -17.37
C ARG A 136 14.14 12.77 -18.81
N ALA A 137 13.60 13.96 -19.06
CA ALA A 137 13.55 14.54 -20.40
C ALA A 137 14.95 14.81 -20.98
N ASP A 138 15.87 15.35 -20.17
CA ASP A 138 17.25 15.62 -20.57
C ASP A 138 18.01 14.30 -20.85
N ARG A 139 17.82 13.26 -20.01
CA ARG A 139 18.37 11.91 -20.26
C ARG A 139 17.85 11.31 -21.57
N LEU A 140 16.53 11.39 -21.83
CA LEU A 140 15.96 10.89 -23.08
C LEU A 140 16.46 11.69 -24.29
N ARG A 141 16.68 13.01 -24.17
CA ARG A 141 17.23 13.85 -25.24
C ARG A 141 18.67 13.47 -25.59
N ALA A 142 19.49 13.14 -24.58
CA ALA A 142 20.88 12.73 -24.77
C ALA A 142 21.02 11.32 -25.39
N MET A 143 20.02 10.45 -25.24
CA MET A 143 19.98 9.13 -25.88
C MET A 143 19.73 9.23 -27.39
N THR A 144 20.37 8.35 -28.15
CA THR A 144 20.07 8.04 -29.56
C THR A 144 18.67 7.46 -29.74
N GLU A 145 18.14 7.43 -30.96
CA GLU A 145 16.79 6.92 -31.20
C GLU A 145 16.69 5.40 -30.95
N ASP A 146 17.75 4.64 -31.19
CA ASP A 146 17.77 3.19 -30.92
C ASP A 146 17.86 2.89 -29.42
N GLU A 147 18.67 3.62 -28.64
CA GLU A 147 18.64 3.54 -27.17
C GLU A 147 17.26 3.89 -26.60
N ARG A 148 16.56 4.88 -27.18
CA ARG A 148 15.18 5.22 -26.77
C ARG A 148 14.18 4.12 -27.13
N ARG A 149 14.36 3.42 -28.25
CA ARG A 149 13.52 2.28 -28.66
C ARG A 149 13.74 1.10 -27.70
N GLU A 150 14.98 0.80 -27.39
CA GLU A 150 15.37 -0.24 -26.46
C GLU A 150 14.85 0.04 -25.03
N LEU A 151 15.05 1.26 -24.51
CA LEU A 151 14.51 1.67 -23.22
C LEU A 151 12.97 1.52 -23.16
N LYS A 152 12.25 1.88 -24.23
CA LYS A 152 10.79 1.68 -24.33
C LYS A 152 10.41 0.19 -24.39
N ALA A 153 11.21 -0.64 -25.05
CA ALA A 153 11.01 -2.09 -25.09
C ALA A 153 11.18 -2.70 -23.70
N GLN A 154 12.24 -2.34 -22.98
CA GLN A 154 12.51 -2.74 -21.60
C GLN A 154 11.42 -2.24 -20.63
N GLU A 155 11.02 -0.97 -20.69
CA GLU A 155 9.90 -0.43 -19.88
C GLU A 155 8.59 -1.19 -20.15
N ARG A 156 8.33 -1.62 -21.40
CA ARG A 156 7.17 -2.43 -21.76
C ARG A 156 7.28 -3.87 -21.26
N GLN A 157 8.44 -4.51 -21.40
CA GLN A 157 8.69 -5.87 -20.93
C GLN A 157 8.54 -5.96 -19.40
N ALA A 158 9.24 -5.11 -18.65
CA ALA A 158 9.16 -5.07 -17.19
C ALA A 158 7.74 -4.77 -16.69
N LYS A 159 6.95 -3.99 -17.44
CA LYS A 159 5.52 -3.78 -17.16
C LYS A 159 4.72 -5.07 -17.36
N THR A 160 4.92 -5.79 -18.46
CA THR A 160 4.23 -7.07 -18.74
C THR A 160 4.58 -8.12 -17.68
N GLU A 161 5.85 -8.29 -17.36
CA GLU A 161 6.33 -9.21 -16.31
C GLU A 161 5.72 -8.88 -14.94
N LEU A 162 5.69 -7.60 -14.56
CA LEU A 162 5.04 -7.16 -13.34
C LEU A 162 3.53 -7.45 -13.34
N GLN A 163 2.83 -7.21 -14.46
CA GLN A 163 1.41 -7.53 -14.56
C GLN A 163 1.14 -9.04 -14.49
N GLN A 164 2.00 -9.86 -15.10
CA GLN A 164 1.89 -11.32 -15.07
C GLN A 164 2.08 -11.86 -13.65
N ARG A 165 3.18 -11.47 -12.98
CA ARG A 165 3.46 -11.84 -11.59
C ARG A 165 2.35 -11.46 -10.62
N LEU A 166 1.74 -10.29 -10.80
CA LEU A 166 0.63 -9.84 -9.96
C LEU A 166 -0.68 -10.62 -10.22
N LYS A 167 -0.94 -11.04 -11.47
CA LYS A 167 -2.06 -11.94 -11.78
C LYS A 167 -1.85 -13.33 -11.17
N GLU A 168 -0.63 -13.86 -11.24
CA GLU A 168 -0.27 -15.15 -10.63
C GLU A 168 -0.44 -15.10 -9.11
N GLY A 169 0.05 -14.03 -8.47
CA GLY A 169 -0.18 -13.79 -7.04
C GLY A 169 -1.66 -13.69 -6.66
N MET A 170 -2.46 -12.97 -7.45
CA MET A 170 -3.91 -12.88 -7.30
C MET A 170 -4.63 -14.23 -7.51
N ALA A 171 -4.07 -15.13 -8.31
CA ALA A 171 -4.69 -16.42 -8.61
C ALA A 171 -4.31 -17.55 -7.62
N SER A 172 -3.08 -17.53 -7.08
CA SER A 172 -2.52 -18.68 -6.34
C SER A 172 -1.64 -18.34 -5.13
N GLY A 173 -1.43 -17.06 -4.84
CA GLY A 173 -0.67 -16.61 -3.68
C GLY A 173 -1.40 -16.82 -2.36
N GLN A 174 -0.68 -16.65 -1.23
CA GLN A 174 -1.28 -16.71 0.10
C GLN A 174 -2.45 -15.75 0.19
N ARG A 175 -3.60 -16.26 0.65
CA ARG A 175 -4.82 -15.46 0.75
C ARG A 175 -4.75 -14.58 1.99
N VAL A 176 -4.85 -13.27 1.77
CA VAL A 176 -4.91 -12.26 2.82
C VAL A 176 -6.13 -11.39 2.57
N ALA A 177 -7.04 -11.31 3.53
CA ALA A 177 -8.23 -10.49 3.47
C ALA A 177 -8.04 -9.22 4.31
N VAL A 178 -8.54 -8.08 3.83
CA VAL A 178 -8.72 -6.87 4.66
C VAL A 178 -10.21 -6.66 4.89
N ASP A 179 -10.59 -6.77 6.16
CA ASP A 179 -11.97 -6.61 6.65
C ASP A 179 -12.34 -5.13 6.69
N MET A 180 -13.03 -4.62 5.67
CA MET A 180 -13.46 -3.21 5.66
C MET A 180 -14.85 -2.99 6.27
N SER A 181 -15.41 -3.97 6.99
CA SER A 181 -16.68 -3.79 7.73
C SER A 181 -16.63 -2.58 8.68
N PHE A 182 -15.49 -2.34 9.34
CA PHE A 182 -15.24 -1.16 10.18
C PHE A 182 -15.25 0.20 9.44
N CYS A 183 -15.33 0.23 8.11
CA CYS A 183 -15.51 1.48 7.37
C CYS A 183 -17.00 1.86 7.21
N HIS A 184 -17.92 0.95 7.53
CA HIS A 184 -19.35 1.11 7.37
C HIS A 184 -20.01 1.29 8.75
N GLY A 185 -20.86 2.30 8.89
CA GLY A 185 -21.50 2.65 10.15
C GLY A 185 -21.44 4.14 10.49
N ASP A 186 -21.73 4.48 11.74
CA ASP A 186 -21.83 5.86 12.23
C ASP A 186 -20.49 6.63 12.07
N PRO A 187 -20.46 7.80 11.39
CA PRO A 187 -19.29 8.68 11.29
C PRO A 187 -18.68 9.12 12.64
N ALA A 188 -19.43 9.04 13.75
CA ALA A 188 -18.91 9.26 15.10
C ALA A 188 -17.93 8.14 15.53
N VAL A 189 -18.18 6.91 15.09
CA VAL A 189 -17.33 5.73 15.32
C VAL A 189 -16.24 5.61 14.26
N ASN A 190 -16.63 5.81 12.99
CA ASN A 190 -15.81 5.61 11.79
C ASN A 190 -15.44 6.95 11.16
N LYS A 191 -14.43 7.63 11.71
CA LYS A 191 -14.15 9.02 11.28
C LYS A 191 -13.64 9.02 9.84
N PRO A 192 -14.12 9.91 8.95
CA PRO A 192 -13.67 9.97 7.55
C PRO A 192 -12.14 10.12 7.39
N GLN A 193 -11.47 10.68 8.39
CA GLN A 193 -10.01 10.83 8.43
C GLN A 193 -9.26 9.51 8.70
N GLU A 194 -9.91 8.55 9.36
CA GLU A 194 -9.42 7.21 9.69
C GLU A 194 -9.61 6.31 8.46
N VAL A 195 -10.78 6.34 7.81
CA VAL A 195 -11.01 5.72 6.48
C VAL A 195 -10.02 6.28 5.43
N SER A 196 -9.85 7.60 5.35
CA SER A 196 -8.83 8.24 4.51
C SER A 196 -7.39 7.86 4.86
N SER A 197 -7.15 7.24 6.02
CA SER A 197 -5.84 6.73 6.42
C SER A 197 -5.70 5.25 6.06
N LEU A 198 -6.75 4.44 6.21
CA LEU A 198 -6.81 3.07 5.68
C LEU A 198 -6.52 3.02 4.18
N VAL A 199 -7.17 3.88 3.39
CA VAL A 199 -6.94 4.00 1.93
C VAL A 199 -5.47 4.24 1.60
N LYS A 200 -4.75 5.02 2.43
CA LYS A 200 -3.30 5.24 2.27
C LYS A 200 -2.49 4.01 2.65
N GLN A 201 -2.85 3.32 3.75
CA GLN A 201 -2.20 2.08 4.15
C GLN A 201 -2.36 1.00 3.06
N LEU A 202 -3.57 0.79 2.54
CA LEU A 202 -3.81 -0.13 1.42
C LEU A 202 -2.99 0.24 0.17
N ASN A 203 -2.88 1.55 -0.15
CA ASN A 203 -2.01 2.04 -1.24
C ASN A 203 -0.53 1.71 -1.01
N TYR A 204 -0.03 1.82 0.22
CA TYR A 204 1.34 1.44 0.58
C TYR A 204 1.55 -0.07 0.54
N GLY A 205 0.61 -0.86 1.07
CA GLY A 205 0.61 -2.33 1.05
C GLY A 205 0.64 -2.89 -0.37
N TYR A 206 -0.30 -2.49 -1.24
CA TYR A 206 -0.30 -2.89 -2.66
C TYR A 206 0.93 -2.38 -3.42
N SER A 207 1.48 -1.22 -3.02
CA SER A 207 2.77 -0.77 -3.56
C SER A 207 3.95 -1.61 -3.07
N GLY A 208 3.83 -2.27 -1.92
CA GLY A 208 4.71 -3.35 -1.46
C GLY A 208 4.65 -4.56 -2.38
N LEU A 209 3.44 -5.08 -2.67
CA LEU A 209 3.26 -6.25 -3.55
C LEU A 209 3.92 -6.05 -4.93
N LYS A 210 3.84 -4.84 -5.50
CA LYS A 210 4.51 -4.47 -6.77
C LYS A 210 6.04 -4.55 -6.72
N ARG A 211 6.66 -4.48 -5.54
CA ARG A 211 8.12 -4.51 -5.33
C ARG A 211 8.64 -5.80 -4.72
N SER A 212 7.82 -6.52 -3.96
CA SER A 212 8.17 -7.80 -3.35
C SER A 212 8.11 -8.93 -4.40
N THR A 213 8.90 -9.98 -4.19
CA THR A 213 8.80 -11.26 -4.91
C THR A 213 7.73 -12.19 -4.32
N ALA A 214 7.16 -11.84 -3.17
CA ALA A 214 6.09 -12.57 -2.50
C ALA A 214 4.86 -12.77 -3.39
N SER A 215 4.20 -13.91 -3.23
CA SER A 215 2.96 -14.28 -3.92
C SER A 215 1.79 -14.18 -2.95
N VAL A 216 1.01 -13.11 -3.07
CA VAL A 216 -0.12 -12.79 -2.17
C VAL A 216 -1.37 -12.55 -3.01
N SER A 217 -2.43 -13.30 -2.71
CA SER A 217 -3.78 -12.99 -3.16
C SER A 217 -4.42 -12.06 -2.14
N LEU A 218 -4.51 -10.78 -2.47
CA LEU A 218 -5.12 -9.76 -1.61
C LEU A 218 -6.62 -9.64 -1.93
N HIS A 219 -7.46 -9.83 -0.91
CA HIS A 219 -8.91 -9.70 -0.96
C HIS A 219 -9.32 -8.48 -0.13
N LEU A 220 -10.16 -7.62 -0.70
CA LEU A 220 -10.79 -6.49 0.00
C LEU A 220 -12.28 -6.82 0.14
N THR A 221 -12.74 -7.10 1.36
CA THR A 221 -14.16 -7.39 1.65
C THR A 221 -14.88 -6.14 2.13
N SER A 222 -16.21 -6.11 2.01
CA SER A 222 -17.02 -4.91 2.18
C SER A 222 -16.53 -3.72 1.32
N TYR A 223 -16.05 -4.00 0.10
CA TYR A 223 -15.66 -3.02 -0.91
C TYR A 223 -16.90 -2.37 -1.54
N ASN A 224 -17.57 -1.51 -0.77
CA ASN A 224 -18.76 -0.79 -1.22
C ASN A 224 -18.78 0.64 -0.61
N GLY A 225 -19.89 1.37 -0.77
CA GLY A 225 -20.13 2.63 -0.07
C GLY A 225 -19.12 3.74 -0.38
N GLU A 226 -18.75 4.53 0.64
CA GLU A 226 -17.77 5.61 0.49
C GLU A 226 -16.33 5.09 0.43
N VAL A 227 -15.99 4.04 1.20
CA VAL A 227 -14.63 3.47 1.20
C VAL A 227 -14.22 2.91 -0.16
N GLY A 228 -15.13 2.22 -0.87
CA GLY A 228 -14.92 1.75 -2.24
C GLY A 228 -14.62 2.90 -3.19
N LYS A 229 -15.44 3.96 -3.16
CA LYS A 229 -15.23 5.18 -3.97
C LYS A 229 -13.88 5.85 -3.68
N LEU A 230 -13.48 5.92 -2.41
CA LEU A 230 -12.17 6.49 -2.02
C LEU A 230 -10.99 5.61 -2.49
N LEU A 231 -11.16 4.29 -2.50
CA LEU A 231 -10.17 3.35 -3.05
C LEU A 231 -10.07 3.45 -4.57
N ASP A 232 -11.20 3.51 -5.29
CA ASP A 232 -11.23 3.69 -6.74
C ASP A 232 -10.60 5.02 -7.18
N ASN A 233 -10.89 6.11 -6.47
CA ASN A 233 -10.23 7.41 -6.64
C ASN A 233 -8.72 7.36 -6.31
N GLY A 234 -8.30 6.43 -5.45
CA GLY A 234 -6.90 6.08 -5.20
C GLY A 234 -6.28 5.16 -6.26
N GLY A 235 -7.04 4.75 -7.28
CA GLY A 235 -6.60 3.87 -8.36
C GLY A 235 -6.76 2.37 -8.09
N ALA A 236 -7.44 1.96 -7.01
CA ALA A 236 -7.66 0.55 -6.67
C ALA A 236 -8.51 -0.23 -7.70
N SER A 237 -9.29 0.48 -8.50
CA SER A 237 -9.95 -0.03 -9.72
C SER A 237 -8.97 -0.72 -10.68
N ASN A 238 -7.70 -0.29 -10.72
CA ASN A 238 -6.65 -0.83 -11.59
C ASN A 238 -5.68 -1.81 -10.89
N TRP A 239 -6.00 -2.28 -9.69
CA TRP A 239 -5.17 -3.22 -8.95
C TRP A 239 -5.51 -4.68 -9.28
N PHE A 240 -4.49 -5.55 -9.25
CA PHE A 240 -4.66 -7.00 -9.30
C PHE A 240 -4.96 -7.52 -7.90
N VAL A 241 -6.21 -7.33 -7.48
CA VAL A 241 -6.75 -7.71 -6.17
C VAL A 241 -8.21 -8.15 -6.33
N HIS A 242 -8.67 -9.03 -5.45
CA HIS A 242 -10.09 -9.36 -5.37
C HIS A 242 -10.83 -8.27 -4.59
N ARG A 243 -11.99 -7.86 -5.08
CA ARG A 243 -12.84 -6.81 -4.47
C ARG A 243 -14.24 -7.39 -4.36
N HIS A 244 -14.68 -7.57 -3.12
CA HIS A 244 -15.98 -8.16 -2.78
C HIS A 244 -16.81 -7.08 -2.12
N SER A 245 -18.03 -6.85 -2.62
CA SER A 245 -18.96 -5.91 -1.97
C SER A 245 -19.48 -6.47 -0.64
N GLU A 246 -19.44 -7.80 -0.55
CA GLU A 246 -19.93 -8.69 0.50
C GLU A 246 -18.99 -8.70 1.72
N PRO A 247 -19.50 -8.96 2.94
CA PRO A 247 -18.69 -9.14 4.14
C PRO A 247 -17.92 -10.48 4.13
N LEU A 248 -17.01 -10.67 5.08
CA LEU A 248 -16.09 -11.81 5.13
C LEU A 248 -16.78 -13.17 5.18
N GLU A 249 -17.82 -13.26 5.99
CA GLU A 249 -18.67 -14.43 6.23
C GLU A 249 -19.49 -14.89 5.02
N GLU A 250 -19.61 -14.05 3.98
CA GLU A 250 -20.27 -14.40 2.71
C GLU A 250 -19.24 -14.77 1.61
N VAL A 251 -17.99 -14.33 1.74
CA VAL A 251 -16.92 -14.53 0.75
C VAL A 251 -16.10 -15.80 1.01
N PHE A 252 -15.97 -16.18 2.29
CA PHE A 252 -15.09 -17.27 2.73
C PHE A 252 -15.80 -18.20 3.71
N SER A 253 -15.42 -19.48 3.68
CA SER A 253 -15.85 -20.46 4.70
C SER A 253 -15.22 -20.12 6.06
N LYS A 254 -15.90 -20.50 7.14
CA LYS A 254 -15.47 -20.17 8.50
C LYS A 254 -14.16 -20.86 8.89
N GLU A 255 -13.94 -22.04 8.35
CA GLU A 255 -12.87 -22.98 8.68
C GLU A 255 -11.51 -22.49 8.18
N GLU A 256 -11.47 -21.82 7.02
CA GLU A 256 -10.25 -21.26 6.42
C GLU A 256 -9.83 -19.91 7.04
N LEU A 257 -10.70 -19.22 7.78
CA LEU A 257 -10.42 -17.88 8.29
C LEU A 257 -9.55 -17.90 9.56
N VAL A 258 -8.45 -17.13 9.51
CA VAL A 258 -7.60 -16.82 10.67
C VAL A 258 -7.51 -15.30 10.84
N TYR A 259 -8.19 -14.78 11.86
CA TYR A 259 -8.21 -13.35 12.15
C TYR A 259 -6.96 -12.90 12.90
N LEU A 260 -6.17 -12.03 12.28
CA LEU A 260 -4.96 -11.46 12.86
C LEU A 260 -5.34 -10.28 13.77
N THR A 261 -5.13 -10.45 15.07
CA THR A 261 -5.48 -9.44 16.09
C THR A 261 -4.44 -9.44 17.22
N PRO A 262 -3.97 -8.27 17.68
CA PRO A 262 -2.94 -8.20 18.72
C PRO A 262 -3.40 -8.76 20.08
N ASP A 263 -4.72 -8.80 20.29
CA ASP A 263 -5.34 -9.30 21.53
C ASP A 263 -5.55 -10.84 21.54
N ALA A 264 -5.13 -11.56 20.49
CA ALA A 264 -5.25 -13.03 20.44
C ALA A 264 -4.31 -13.72 21.45
N PRO A 265 -4.73 -14.84 22.06
CA PRO A 265 -3.92 -15.54 23.07
C PRO A 265 -2.70 -16.25 22.48
N CYS A 266 -2.81 -16.77 21.26
CA CYS A 266 -1.78 -17.56 20.58
C CYS A 266 -1.03 -16.74 19.52
N GLU A 267 0.26 -17.01 19.36
CA GLU A 267 1.09 -16.41 18.30
C GLU A 267 1.00 -17.25 17.02
N LEU A 268 1.14 -16.59 15.87
CA LEU A 268 1.11 -17.24 14.57
C LEU A 268 2.47 -17.87 14.26
N ASP A 269 2.52 -19.21 14.26
CA ASP A 269 3.74 -20.00 14.02
C ASP A 269 4.13 -20.06 12.53
N THR A 270 3.18 -20.31 11.63
CA THR A 270 3.45 -20.45 10.20
C THR A 270 2.27 -20.01 9.33
N LEU A 271 2.53 -19.66 8.07
CA LEU A 271 1.48 -19.41 7.08
C LEU A 271 1.08 -20.72 6.39
N ARG A 272 -0.15 -21.18 6.62
CA ARG A 272 -0.77 -22.30 5.91
C ARG A 272 -1.40 -21.77 4.62
N LYS A 273 -1.16 -22.44 3.49
CA LYS A 273 -1.62 -21.99 2.16
C LYS A 273 -3.15 -22.03 2.03
N GLU A 274 -3.76 -22.95 2.78
CA GLU A 274 -5.18 -23.21 2.88
C GLU A 274 -5.89 -22.12 3.70
N ASP A 275 -5.18 -21.38 4.56
CA ASP A 275 -5.76 -20.36 5.43
C ASP A 275 -5.91 -19.01 4.71
N VAL A 276 -6.93 -18.25 5.13
CA VAL A 276 -7.18 -16.87 4.74
C VAL A 276 -6.87 -15.98 5.95
N TYR A 277 -5.76 -15.26 5.88
CA TYR A 277 -5.31 -14.38 6.96
C TYR A 277 -6.05 -13.05 6.90
N VAL A 278 -6.88 -12.75 7.90
CA VAL A 278 -7.72 -11.55 7.94
C VAL A 278 -7.04 -10.45 8.74
N ILE A 279 -6.97 -9.25 8.16
CA ILE A 279 -6.49 -8.03 8.83
C ILE A 279 -7.68 -7.09 8.99
N GLY A 280 -7.93 -6.63 10.22
CA GLY A 280 -8.96 -5.61 10.47
C GLY A 280 -8.65 -4.31 9.74
N GLY A 281 -9.54 -3.87 8.85
CA GLY A 281 -9.46 -2.63 8.09
C GLY A 281 -9.78 -1.39 8.93
N ILE A 282 -9.12 -1.26 10.09
CA ILE A 282 -9.34 -0.20 11.08
C ILE A 282 -8.07 0.61 11.29
N VAL A 283 -8.19 1.94 11.40
CA VAL A 283 -7.07 2.86 11.65
C VAL A 283 -7.41 3.81 12.79
N ASP A 284 -7.32 3.32 14.02
CA ASP A 284 -7.53 4.14 15.21
C ASP A 284 -6.33 5.03 15.53
N ARG A 285 -6.59 6.31 15.81
CA ARG A 285 -5.57 7.21 16.38
C ARG A 285 -5.28 6.98 17.87
N THR A 286 -6.23 6.35 18.55
CA THR A 286 -6.13 5.91 19.95
C THR A 286 -6.57 4.45 19.99
N PRO A 287 -5.67 3.49 20.27
CA PRO A 287 -6.00 2.06 20.27
C PRO A 287 -7.29 1.71 21.02
N LYS A 288 -8.31 1.24 20.30
CA LYS A 288 -9.47 0.59 20.89
C LYS A 288 -9.14 -0.89 21.07
N LYS A 289 -8.81 -1.30 22.30
CA LYS A 289 -8.52 -2.71 22.61
C LYS A 289 -9.72 -3.60 22.28
N GLY A 290 -9.46 -4.79 21.75
CA GLY A 290 -10.45 -5.84 21.55
C GLY A 290 -11.35 -5.69 20.32
N VAL A 291 -11.35 -4.59 19.56
CA VAL A 291 -12.31 -4.41 18.44
C VAL A 291 -12.23 -5.52 17.39
N SER A 292 -11.02 -5.84 16.90
CA SER A 292 -10.81 -6.96 15.99
C SER A 292 -11.02 -8.33 16.63
N MET A 293 -10.80 -8.45 17.95
CA MET A 293 -11.03 -9.71 18.68
C MET A 293 -12.53 -9.99 18.87
N THR A 294 -13.33 -8.97 19.19
CA THR A 294 -14.79 -9.07 19.25
C THR A 294 -15.35 -9.45 17.89
N ARG A 295 -14.91 -8.78 16.81
CA ARG A 295 -15.34 -9.14 15.44
C ARG A 295 -14.99 -10.59 15.09
N ALA A 296 -13.79 -11.06 15.43
CA ALA A 296 -13.41 -12.44 15.21
C ALA A 296 -14.24 -13.44 16.05
N ALA A 297 -14.62 -13.07 17.27
CA ALA A 297 -15.48 -13.87 18.14
C ALA A 297 -16.94 -13.92 17.66
N GLU A 298 -17.49 -12.83 17.12
CA GLU A 298 -18.81 -12.77 16.47
C GLU A 298 -18.88 -13.73 15.27
N LEU A 299 -17.83 -13.75 14.44
CA LEU A 299 -17.68 -14.70 13.34
C LEU A 299 -17.36 -16.13 13.85
N GLY A 300 -16.85 -16.24 15.08
CA GLY A 300 -16.38 -17.47 15.72
C GLY A 300 -15.20 -18.13 15.00
N VAL A 301 -14.37 -17.36 14.30
CA VAL A 301 -13.23 -17.85 13.50
C VAL A 301 -11.97 -18.07 14.34
N ARG A 302 -10.96 -18.75 13.78
CA ARG A 302 -9.65 -18.88 14.43
C ARG A 302 -9.00 -17.50 14.57
N THR A 303 -8.20 -17.31 15.62
CA THR A 303 -7.47 -16.05 15.86
C THR A 303 -6.00 -16.31 16.17
N ALA A 304 -5.14 -15.38 15.75
CA ALA A 304 -3.72 -15.40 16.09
C ALA A 304 -3.17 -13.96 16.15
N ARG A 305 -2.11 -13.73 16.94
CA ARG A 305 -1.32 -12.50 16.89
C ARG A 305 -0.01 -12.75 16.15
N LEU A 306 0.56 -11.72 15.53
CA LEU A 306 1.94 -11.81 15.03
C LEU A 306 2.91 -12.00 16.22
N PRO A 307 3.98 -12.80 16.08
CA PRO A 307 4.99 -13.01 17.12
C PRO A 307 5.93 -11.80 17.25
N ILE A 308 5.38 -10.66 17.68
CA ILE A 308 6.15 -9.41 17.90
C ILE A 308 7.18 -9.59 19.04
N SER A 309 7.00 -10.61 19.88
CA SER A 309 7.97 -11.18 20.82
C SER A 309 9.36 -11.43 20.22
N GLU A 310 9.46 -11.74 18.92
CA GLU A 310 10.72 -12.01 18.21
C GLU A 310 11.56 -10.76 17.86
N ILE A 311 11.09 -9.56 18.18
CA ILE A 311 11.83 -8.30 17.97
C ILE A 311 11.83 -7.40 19.21
N GLU A 312 12.94 -6.73 19.47
CA GLU A 312 13.02 -5.73 20.53
C GLU A 312 12.24 -4.47 20.11
N VAL A 313 11.20 -4.11 20.88
CA VAL A 313 10.34 -2.95 20.60
C VAL A 313 10.22 -2.04 21.82
N LYS A 314 10.26 -0.73 21.59
CA LYS A 314 10.20 0.30 22.66
C LYS A 314 8.88 0.32 23.43
N ASN A 315 7.84 -0.29 22.90
CA ASN A 315 6.55 -0.45 23.55
C ASN A 315 6.04 -1.87 23.31
N LYS A 316 5.88 -2.65 24.38
CA LYS A 316 5.38 -4.03 24.31
C LYS A 316 3.91 -4.12 23.86
N GLY A 317 3.13 -3.06 24.03
CA GLY A 317 1.77 -2.93 23.48
C GLY A 317 1.76 -2.40 22.04
N LEU A 318 2.64 -2.92 21.18
CA LEU A 318 2.76 -2.48 19.79
C LEU A 318 1.59 -3.01 18.94
N ILE A 319 0.78 -2.09 18.42
CA ILE A 319 -0.18 -2.39 17.36
C ILE A 319 0.40 -1.91 16.03
N LEU A 320 0.41 -2.81 15.05
CA LEU A 320 0.90 -2.53 13.70
C LEU A 320 -0.22 -2.00 12.79
N ASN A 321 0.15 -1.16 11.83
CA ASN A 321 -0.78 -0.70 10.80
C ASN A 321 -1.11 -1.84 9.81
N VAL A 322 -2.23 -1.72 9.08
CA VAL A 322 -2.65 -2.65 8.02
C VAL A 322 -1.55 -2.83 6.96
N ASP A 323 -0.88 -1.74 6.55
CA ASP A 323 0.22 -1.81 5.57
C ASP A 323 1.44 -2.55 6.11
N THR A 324 1.72 -2.43 7.41
CA THR A 324 2.84 -3.10 8.06
C THR A 324 2.56 -4.58 8.25
N VAL A 325 1.34 -4.98 8.65
CA VAL A 325 0.94 -6.41 8.74
C VAL A 325 1.00 -7.08 7.37
N LEU A 326 0.47 -6.42 6.32
CA LEU A 326 0.62 -6.88 4.93
C LEU A 326 2.10 -7.04 4.54
N GLN A 327 2.99 -6.14 4.96
CA GLN A 327 4.41 -6.24 4.66
C GLN A 327 5.10 -7.36 5.45
N VAL A 328 4.74 -7.61 6.72
CA VAL A 328 5.26 -8.75 7.49
C VAL A 328 4.95 -10.07 6.79
N ILE A 329 3.70 -10.25 6.32
CA ILE A 329 3.31 -11.47 5.57
C ILE A 329 4.14 -11.62 4.28
N GLN A 330 4.36 -10.54 3.53
CA GLN A 330 5.20 -10.56 2.32
C GLN A 330 6.67 -10.91 2.60
N GLU A 331 7.26 -10.33 3.66
CA GLU A 331 8.66 -10.60 4.01
C GLU A 331 8.83 -12.01 4.61
N TRP A 332 7.84 -12.52 5.36
CA TRP A 332 7.86 -13.89 5.88
C TRP A 332 7.91 -14.92 4.75
N GLN A 333 7.09 -14.78 3.70
CA GLN A 333 7.17 -15.66 2.51
C GLN A 333 8.55 -15.66 1.85
N ARG A 334 9.28 -14.54 1.93
CA ARG A 334 10.59 -14.35 1.29
C ARG A 334 11.74 -14.83 2.18
N LEU A 335 11.55 -14.90 3.49
CA LEU A 335 12.60 -15.11 4.49
C LEU A 335 12.45 -16.38 5.32
N GLY A 336 11.24 -16.96 5.42
CA GLY A 336 10.94 -18.11 6.28
C GLY A 336 11.13 -17.85 7.78
N SER A 337 11.23 -16.60 8.21
CA SER A 337 11.52 -16.21 9.60
C SER A 337 10.72 -14.97 9.99
N TRP A 338 9.99 -15.07 11.10
CA TRP A 338 9.21 -13.95 11.66
C TRP A 338 10.10 -12.82 12.13
N SER A 339 11.13 -13.07 12.95
CA SER A 339 12.08 -12.05 13.37
C SER A 339 12.65 -11.26 12.18
N ALA A 340 13.10 -11.96 11.13
CA ALA A 340 13.64 -11.31 9.93
C ALA A 340 12.59 -10.51 9.16
N ALA A 341 11.36 -11.03 9.04
CA ALA A 341 10.23 -10.33 8.42
C ALA A 341 9.79 -9.08 9.21
N LEU A 342 9.75 -9.18 10.54
CA LEU A 342 9.42 -8.10 11.46
C LEU A 342 10.50 -7.01 11.42
N TYR A 343 11.80 -7.35 11.45
CA TYR A 343 12.89 -6.38 11.28
C TYR A 343 12.86 -5.68 9.90
N ALA A 344 12.39 -6.36 8.85
CA ALA A 344 12.27 -5.79 7.51
C ALA A 344 11.04 -4.87 7.33
N ALA A 345 9.92 -5.19 7.97
CA ALA A 345 8.65 -4.47 7.83
C ALA A 345 8.42 -3.39 8.89
N VAL A 346 8.78 -3.63 10.15
CA VAL A 346 8.48 -2.73 11.28
C VAL A 346 9.39 -1.48 11.20
N PRO A 347 8.84 -0.25 11.24
CA PRO A 347 9.65 0.95 11.15
C PRO A 347 10.71 1.06 12.25
N THR A 348 11.96 1.27 11.87
CA THR A 348 13.17 1.34 12.74
C THR A 348 13.08 2.32 13.92
N ARG A 349 12.14 3.27 13.92
CA ARG A 349 11.88 4.17 15.05
C ARG A 349 11.19 3.47 16.24
N ILE A 350 10.44 2.39 15.96
CA ILE A 350 9.64 1.61 16.91
C ILE A 350 10.48 0.51 17.55
N ILE A 351 11.30 -0.13 16.73
CA ILE A 351 12.31 -1.11 17.14
C ILE A 351 13.23 -0.46 18.16
N ASP A 352 13.44 -1.14 19.29
CA ASP A 352 14.49 -0.73 20.20
C ASP A 352 15.83 -1.23 19.66
N LYS A 353 16.81 -0.34 19.68
CA LYS A 353 18.18 -0.71 19.35
C LYS A 353 18.94 -0.54 20.64
N GLY A 354 18.96 -1.61 21.44
CA GLY A 354 19.92 -1.73 22.53
C GLY A 354 21.33 -1.40 22.02
N ASN A 355 22.22 -0.95 22.91
CA ASN A 355 23.52 -0.36 22.51
C ASN A 355 24.46 -1.30 21.71
N GLY A 356 24.11 -2.57 21.48
CA GLY A 356 24.77 -3.47 20.54
C GLY A 356 24.12 -3.44 19.15
N GLY A 357 24.49 -2.47 18.31
CA GLY A 357 23.88 -2.31 16.99
C GLY A 357 24.31 -3.37 15.96
N LEU A 358 23.41 -4.29 15.60
CA LEU A 358 23.59 -5.14 14.42
C LEU A 358 23.50 -4.28 13.14
N LYS A 359 24.62 -4.11 12.45
CA LYS A 359 24.71 -3.38 11.18
C LYS A 359 24.08 -4.21 10.07
N VAL A 360 22.80 -3.98 9.75
CA VAL A 360 22.21 -4.46 8.51
C VAL A 360 22.97 -3.82 7.35
N ALA A 361 23.76 -4.62 6.63
CA ALA A 361 24.55 -4.18 5.50
C ALA A 361 23.63 -3.68 4.39
N ARG A 362 23.74 -2.39 4.06
CA ARG A 362 23.17 -1.85 2.82
C ARG A 362 24.06 -2.30 1.67
N GLY A 363 23.73 -3.46 1.09
CA GLY A 363 24.36 -3.92 -0.15
C GLY A 363 24.15 -2.90 -1.25
N GLY A 364 25.23 -2.22 -1.64
CA GLY A 364 25.27 -1.50 -2.90
C GLY A 364 25.22 -2.50 -4.06
N ARG A 365 24.50 -2.15 -5.12
CA ARG A 365 24.75 -2.77 -6.43
C ARG A 365 26.04 -2.16 -6.95
N ASP A 366 26.97 -3.02 -7.37
CA ASP A 366 27.71 -2.96 -8.63
C ASP A 366 28.83 -4.00 -8.55
N GLU A 367 28.61 -5.20 -9.10
CA GLU A 367 29.62 -5.90 -9.90
C GLU A 367 29.06 -7.07 -10.70
N GLU A 368 29.83 -7.37 -11.73
CA GLU A 368 29.58 -8.05 -12.99
C GLU A 368 29.40 -9.58 -12.89
N ALA A 369 28.95 -10.19 -13.99
CA ALA A 369 28.68 -11.63 -14.04
C ALA A 369 29.93 -12.47 -14.31
N ALA A 370 30.08 -13.56 -13.56
CA ALA A 370 30.91 -14.71 -13.92
C ALA A 370 30.07 -15.99 -13.82
N ALA A 371 30.05 -16.79 -14.88
CA ALA A 371 29.23 -18.00 -14.96
C ALA A 371 29.87 -19.17 -14.18
N PRO A 372 29.07 -20.01 -13.49
CA PRO A 372 29.58 -21.23 -12.85
C PRO A 372 29.67 -22.38 -13.87
N SER A 373 30.84 -23.02 -13.91
CA SER A 373 31.02 -24.37 -14.47
C SER A 373 30.86 -25.43 -13.36
N PRO A 374 30.47 -26.68 -13.70
CA PRO A 374 29.97 -27.64 -12.72
C PRO A 374 31.06 -28.55 -12.13
N GLU A 375 30.97 -28.90 -10.84
CA GLU A 375 31.31 -30.24 -10.31
C GLU A 375 31.00 -30.41 -8.81
N SER A 376 31.10 -31.67 -8.32
CA SER A 376 30.92 -32.12 -6.93
C SER A 376 29.48 -32.19 -6.37
N SER A 377 28.66 -33.03 -7.01
CA SER A 377 27.65 -33.81 -6.29
C SER A 377 28.30 -34.70 -5.20
N HIS A 378 27.61 -34.84 -4.04
CA HIS A 378 27.82 -35.77 -2.90
C HIS A 378 28.08 -35.09 -1.54
N GLN A 379 26.98 -34.70 -0.86
CA GLN A 379 26.78 -34.71 0.62
C GLN A 379 25.43 -34.06 0.99
N GLN A 380 24.32 -34.55 0.43
CA GLN A 380 22.95 -34.16 0.83
C GLN A 380 22.03 -35.39 0.82
N GLU A 381 22.42 -36.44 1.56
CA GLU A 381 21.60 -37.65 1.70
C GLU A 381 21.77 -38.30 3.10
N GLU A 382 21.99 -37.50 4.15
CA GLU A 382 22.10 -38.01 5.53
C GLU A 382 21.48 -37.12 6.63
N VAL A 383 20.71 -36.08 6.26
CA VAL A 383 19.97 -35.23 7.23
C VAL A 383 18.49 -35.66 7.34
N GLU A 384 17.89 -36.15 6.24
CA GLU A 384 16.45 -36.48 6.14
C GLU A 384 15.96 -37.70 6.96
N LYS A 385 16.81 -38.29 7.81
CA LYS A 385 16.43 -39.43 8.67
C LYS A 385 16.44 -39.14 10.18
N ARG A 386 16.57 -37.87 10.60
CA ARG A 386 16.45 -37.49 12.02
C ARG A 386 15.18 -36.73 12.40
N ASP A 387 14.57 -35.97 11.49
CA ASP A 387 13.40 -35.15 11.84
C ASP A 387 12.06 -35.91 11.80
N ALA A 388 12.02 -37.08 11.15
CA ALA A 388 10.84 -37.95 11.09
C ALA A 388 10.42 -38.57 12.46
N ALA A 389 11.25 -38.45 13.50
CA ALA A 389 10.98 -39.00 14.82
C ALA A 389 10.37 -38.00 15.83
N ALA A 390 10.37 -36.69 15.52
CA ALA A 390 9.86 -35.65 16.43
C ALA A 390 8.38 -35.29 16.18
N ALA A 391 7.85 -35.56 14.99
CA ALA A 391 6.52 -35.12 14.55
C ALA A 391 5.32 -35.91 15.15
N ALA A 392 5.57 -36.90 16.02
CA ALA A 392 4.54 -37.79 16.56
C ALA A 392 4.01 -37.41 17.96
N ALA A 393 4.47 -36.29 18.55
CA ALA A 393 4.24 -35.97 19.97
C ALA A 393 3.55 -34.62 20.26
N ALA A 394 3.03 -33.92 19.25
CA ALA A 394 2.41 -32.59 19.41
C ALA A 394 1.06 -32.46 18.67
N GLY A 395 0.08 -33.28 19.04
CA GLY A 395 -1.30 -33.13 18.58
C GLY A 395 -2.11 -32.23 19.50
N GLY A 396 -2.47 -31.02 19.05
CA GLY A 396 -3.45 -30.18 19.76
C GLY A 396 -3.26 -28.66 19.65
N CYS A 397 -3.40 -28.08 18.45
CA CYS A 397 -3.90 -26.71 18.23
C CYS A 397 -4.24 -26.45 16.75
#